data_AF-A0A2S9FVJ9-F1
#
_entry.id   AF-A0A2S9FVJ9-F1
#
_cell.length_a   1.000
_cell.length_b   1.000
_cell.length_c   1.000
_cell.angle_alpha   90.00
_cell.angle_beta   90.00
_cell.angle_gamma   90.00
#
_symmetry.space_group_name_H-M   'P 1'
#
loop_
_entity.id
_entity.type
_entity.pdbx_description
1 polymer ?
#
loop_
_entity_poly.entity_id
_entity_poly.type
_entity_poly.pdbx_seq_one_letter_code
_entity_poly.pdbx_strand_id
1 'polypeptide(L)'
;TGLANQATCTDSADGLELNDIRVAAAVRCAPPDNAPTPAERTWCAPWLDAEWRLTGADVRVIVALGGFAWQVALALVRRNGGSVA
;
A
#
# COMPACT_ATOMS: atom_id res chain seq x y z
N THR A 1 3.27 -2.55 23.47
CA THR A 1 3.51 -3.08 22.12
C THR A 1 2.63 -2.32 21.14
N GLY A 2 3.15 -1.99 19.97
CA GLY A 2 2.43 -1.24 18.93
C GLY A 2 2.68 -1.88 17.57
N LEU A 3 2.19 -1.26 16.49
CA LEU A 3 2.33 -1.78 15.14
C LEU A 3 3.77 -1.72 14.58
N ALA A 4 4.63 -0.92 15.22
CA ALA A 4 6.05 -0.80 14.89
C ALA A 4 6.87 -0.69 16.19
N ASN A 5 8.16 -1.05 16.10
CA ASN A 5 9.11 -0.92 17.22
C ASN A 5 9.61 0.52 17.45
N GLN A 6 9.49 1.40 16.44
CA GLN A 6 9.91 2.81 16.53
C GLN A 6 8.98 3.74 15.73
N ALA A 7 9.07 5.04 16.02
CA ALA A 7 8.18 6.06 15.44
C ALA A 7 8.68 6.66 14.11
N THR A 8 9.97 6.52 13.80
CA THR A 8 10.61 7.15 12.64
C THR A 8 11.19 6.10 11.70
N CYS A 9 11.17 6.40 10.40
CA CYS A 9 11.83 5.63 9.35
C CYS A 9 12.73 6.59 8.57
N THR A 10 14.04 6.34 8.55
CA THR A 10 15.03 7.16 7.85
C THR A 10 15.56 6.43 6.62
N ASP A 11 15.93 5.16 6.76
CA ASP A 11 16.47 4.32 5.70
C ASP A 11 16.31 2.82 6.03
N SER A 12 16.64 1.94 5.08
CA SER A 12 16.43 0.50 5.22
C SER A 12 17.27 -0.18 6.32
N ALA A 13 18.30 0.48 6.85
CA ALA A 13 19.18 -0.05 7.89
C ALA A 13 18.88 0.55 9.28
N ASP A 14 17.80 1.31 9.45
CA ASP A 14 17.46 2.00 10.69
C ASP A 14 16.84 1.11 11.80
N GLY A 15 16.72 -0.18 11.54
CA GLY A 15 16.19 -1.16 12.50
C GLY A 15 14.68 -1.12 12.69
N LEU A 16 13.91 -0.46 11.81
CA LEU A 16 12.45 -0.49 11.85
C LEU A 16 11.92 -1.91 11.62
N GLU A 17 11.14 -2.40 12.57
CA GLU A 17 10.40 -3.65 12.49
C GLU A 17 8.89 -3.38 12.62
N LEU A 18 8.11 -4.09 11.81
CA LEU A 18 6.66 -4.03 11.80
C LEU A 18 6.08 -5.30 12.41
N ASN A 19 5.07 -5.14 13.26
CA ASN A 19 4.41 -6.24 13.95
C ASN A 19 3.08 -6.57 13.26
N ASP A 20 3.04 -7.69 12.51
CA ASP A 20 1.86 -8.22 11.80
C ASP A 20 1.13 -7.22 10.89
N ILE A 21 1.84 -6.17 10.44
CA ILE A 21 1.35 -5.21 9.48
C ILE A 21 2.33 -5.03 8.33
N ARG A 22 1.81 -4.46 7.25
CA ARG A 22 2.59 -4.07 6.09
C ARG A 22 2.21 -2.67 5.65
N VAL A 23 3.20 -1.88 5.24
CA VAL A 23 3.01 -0.56 4.64
C VAL A 23 3.30 -0.67 3.15
N ALA A 24 2.34 -0.24 2.33
CA ALA A 24 2.45 -0.26 0.88
C ALA A 24 2.04 1.09 0.30
N ALA A 25 2.74 1.52 -0.75
CA ALA A 25 2.41 2.71 -1.51
C ALA A 25 1.69 2.35 -2.81
N ALA A 26 0.71 3.17 -3.20
CA ALA A 26 -0.05 3.00 -4.44
C ALA A 26 0.81 3.16 -5.71
N VAL A 27 1.85 3.99 -5.63
CA VAL A 27 2.90 4.15 -6.64
C VAL A 27 4.26 3.92 -5.99
N ARG A 28 5.21 3.34 -6.71
CA ARG A 28 6.53 2.93 -6.16
C ARG A 28 7.62 3.98 -6.36
N CYS A 29 7.47 4.83 -7.37
CA CYS A 29 8.35 5.97 -7.62
C CYS A 29 7.73 7.22 -7.00
N ALA A 30 8.55 8.08 -6.41
CA ALA A 30 8.11 9.38 -5.91
C ALA A 30 7.71 10.26 -7.11
N PRO A 31 6.42 10.63 -7.26
CA PRO A 31 5.99 11.45 -8.38
C PRO A 31 6.29 12.94 -8.10
N PRO A 32 6.48 13.76 -9.14
CA PRO A 32 6.55 15.22 -9.00
C PRO A 32 5.36 15.76 -8.20
N ASP A 33 5.62 16.73 -7.32
CA ASP A 33 4.63 17.39 -6.46
C ASP A 33 3.75 16.45 -5.61
N ASN A 34 4.21 15.20 -5.37
CA ASN A 34 3.43 14.14 -4.72
C ASN A 34 2.09 13.85 -5.41
N ALA A 35 1.97 14.15 -6.72
CA ALA A 35 0.73 14.06 -7.48
C ALA A 35 0.91 13.09 -8.67
N PRO A 36 0.73 11.77 -8.47
CA PRO A 36 0.91 10.82 -9.55
C PRO A 36 -0.15 11.02 -10.64
N THR A 37 0.29 10.99 -11.89
CA THR A 37 -0.56 11.03 -13.08
C THR A 37 -1.42 9.76 -13.21
N PRO A 38 -2.52 9.80 -13.97
CA PRO A 38 -3.32 8.61 -14.24
C PRO A 38 -2.51 7.45 -14.87
N ALA A 39 -1.53 7.77 -15.72
CA ALA A 39 -0.66 6.78 -16.34
C ALA A 39 0.24 6.10 -15.31
N GLU A 40 0.91 6.85 -14.44
CA GLU A 40 1.75 6.30 -13.37
C GLU A 40 0.97 5.40 -12.41
N ARG A 41 -0.26 5.80 -12.05
CA ARG A 41 -1.16 4.96 -11.22
C ARG A 41 -1.46 3.64 -11.91
N THR A 42 -1.77 3.68 -13.20
CA THR A 42 -2.11 2.50 -14.00
C THR A 42 -0.91 1.57 -14.16
N TRP A 43 0.27 2.12 -14.44
CA TRP A 43 1.50 1.35 -14.57
C TRP A 43 2.00 0.77 -13.24
N CYS A 44 1.73 1.44 -12.12
CA CYS A 44 2.09 0.92 -10.80
C CYS A 44 1.12 -0.14 -10.26
N ALA A 45 -0.14 -0.16 -10.70
CA ALA A 45 -1.16 -1.05 -10.16
C ALA A 45 -0.76 -2.55 -10.15
N PRO A 46 -0.12 -3.12 -11.19
CA PRO A 46 0.31 -4.52 -11.19
C PRO A 46 1.28 -4.87 -10.06
N TRP A 47 2.10 -3.92 -9.59
CA TRP A 47 3.03 -4.14 -8.47
C TRP A 47 2.29 -4.25 -7.14
N LEU A 48 1.22 -3.46 -6.95
CA LEU A 48 0.37 -3.59 -5.77
C LEU A 48 -0.46 -4.87 -5.83
N ASP A 49 -0.96 -5.25 -7.00
CA ASP A 49 -1.65 -6.52 -7.20
C ASP A 49 -0.72 -7.72 -6.91
N ALA A 50 0.54 -7.64 -7.31
CA ALA A 50 1.55 -8.64 -6.99
C ALA A 50 1.80 -8.75 -5.48
N GLU A 51 1.86 -7.61 -4.79
CA GLU A 51 1.98 -7.58 -3.34
C GLU A 51 0.77 -8.24 -2.67
N TRP A 52 -0.43 -7.92 -3.14
CA TRP A 52 -1.69 -8.49 -2.64
C TRP A 52 -1.77 -10.01 -2.86
N ARG A 53 -1.30 -10.54 -3.99
CA ARG A 53 -1.26 -12.00 -4.19
C ARG A 53 -0.38 -12.73 -3.17
N LEU A 54 0.63 -12.06 -2.62
CA LEU A 54 1.56 -12.65 -1.66
C LEU A 54 1.06 -12.58 -0.21
N THR A 55 0.31 -11.53 0.14
CA THR A 55 -0.08 -11.28 1.55
C THR A 55 -1.58 -11.17 1.78
N GLY A 56 -2.39 -11.02 0.74
CA GLY A 56 -3.82 -10.70 0.84
C GLY A 56 -4.66 -11.76 1.53
N ALA A 57 -4.18 -13.02 1.61
CA ALA A 57 -4.86 -14.08 2.35
C ALA A 57 -4.92 -13.81 3.87
N ASP A 58 -3.93 -13.10 4.41
CA ASP A 58 -3.82 -12.80 5.84
C ASP A 58 -4.34 -11.40 6.20
N VAL A 59 -4.63 -10.56 5.19
CA VAL A 59 -5.07 -9.18 5.39
C VAL A 59 -6.54 -9.14 5.82
N ARG A 60 -6.79 -8.66 7.04
CA ARG A 60 -8.13 -8.47 7.59
C ARG A 60 -8.64 -7.03 7.49
N VAL A 61 -7.72 -6.06 7.48
CA VAL A 61 -8.03 -4.63 7.51
C VAL A 61 -7.08 -3.91 6.57
N ILE A 62 -7.60 -3.01 5.75
CA ILE A 62 -6.82 -2.09 4.92
C ILE A 62 -7.04 -0.67 5.45
N VAL A 63 -5.96 -0.02 5.86
CA VAL A 63 -5.98 1.40 6.26
C VAL A 63 -5.52 2.24 5.07
N ALA A 64 -6.46 2.97 4.46
CA ALA A 64 -6.16 3.86 3.34
C ALA A 64 -5.85 5.28 3.81
N LEU A 65 -4.64 5.76 3.54
CA LEU A 65 -4.18 7.08 3.93
C LEU A 65 -4.53 8.13 2.86
N GLY A 66 -5.69 8.77 3.01
CA GLY A 66 -6.18 9.83 2.11
C GLY A 66 -7.00 9.33 0.92
N GLY A 67 -7.63 10.25 0.20
CA GLY A 67 -8.61 9.94 -0.85
C GLY A 67 -8.02 9.16 -2.04
N PHE A 68 -6.77 9.43 -2.42
CA PHE A 68 -6.10 8.68 -3.48
C PHE A 68 -5.86 7.21 -3.06
N ALA A 69 -5.31 6.98 -1.87
CA ALA A 69 -5.10 5.63 -1.36
C ALA A 69 -6.42 4.87 -1.20
N TRP A 70 -7.50 5.55 -0.81
CA TRP A 70 -8.84 4.96 -0.71
C TRP A 70 -9.31 4.40 -2.06
N GLN A 71 -9.25 5.20 -3.12
CA GLN A 71 -9.64 4.74 -4.47
C GLN A 71 -8.79 3.56 -4.93
N VAL A 72 -7.48 3.58 -4.66
CA VAL A 72 -6.57 2.49 -5.01
C VAL A 72 -6.88 1.20 -4.25
N ALA A 73 -7.17 1.29 -2.94
CA ALA A 73 -7.55 0.15 -2.13
C ALA A 73 -8.83 -0.52 -2.64
N LEU A 74 -9.86 0.26 -2.97
CA LEU A 74 -11.10 -0.29 -3.53
C LEU A 74 -10.87 -0.97 -4.89
N ALA A 75 -10.05 -0.35 -5.74
CA ALA A 75 -9.71 -0.92 -7.04
C ALA A 75 -8.87 -2.19 -6.91
N LEU A 76 -7.92 -2.24 -5.96
CA LEU A 76 -7.13 -3.42 -5.62
C LEU A 76 -8.03 -4.60 -5.26
N VAL A 77 -8.96 -4.39 -4.33
CA VAL A 77 -9.91 -5.44 -3.89
C VAL A 77 -10.72 -5.95 -5.09
N ARG A 78 -11.29 -5.05 -5.91
CA ARG A 78 -12.08 -5.43 -7.09
C ARG A 78 -11.27 -6.18 -8.14
N ARG A 79 -10.04 -5.74 -8.46
CA ARG A 79 -9.16 -6.41 -9.43
C ARG A 79 -8.75 -7.81 -8.98
N ASN A 80 -8.67 -8.04 -7.67
CA ASN A 80 -8.29 -9.33 -7.10
C ASN A 80 -9.51 -10.17 -6.68
N GLY A 81 -10.69 -9.89 -7.25
CA GLY A 81 -11.89 -10.72 -7.09
C GLY A 81 -12.71 -10.48 -5.83
N GLY A 82 -12.32 -9.51 -4.99
CA GLY A 82 -13.08 -9.11 -3.82
C GLY A 82 -14.23 -8.15 -4.16
N SER A 83 -15.26 -8.14 -3.30
CA SER A 83 -16.39 -7.22 -3.39
C SER A 83 -16.22 -6.02 -2.47
N VAL A 84 -16.57 -4.83 -2.96
CA VAL A 84 -16.64 -3.58 -2.18
C VAL A 84 -18.01 -2.94 -2.43
N ALA A 85 -18.75 -2.68 -1.36
CA ALA A 85 -20.04 -1.99 -1.39
C ALA A 85 -19.93 -0.55 -1.90
#